data_AF-A0A956KNF0-F1
#
_entry.id   AF-A0A956KNF0-F1
#
_cell.length_a   1.000
_cell.length_b   1.000
_cell.length_c   1.000
_cell.angle_alpha   90.00
_cell.angle_beta   90.00
_cell.angle_gamma   90.00
#
_symmetry.space_group_name_H-M   'P 1'
#
loop_
_entity.id
_entity.type
_entity.pdbx_description
1 polymer ?
#
loop_
_entity_poly.entity_id
_entity_poly.type
_entity_poly.pdbx_seq_one_letter_code
_entity_poly.pdbx_strand_id
1 'polypeptide(L)'
;MFVDYRGSILGLIGWQWRSVLLFTLASTLVVAAEHFLVDHIEHVLLPVTPVAVVGGAIGIFVSFRTNSAYARWWEGRKLWGRLINSSRHFCSQVLLYLPGSGEGAEQSPPLPSELQRDLVRRHVAYVHALRALLREQKLGEDQDFSAFLEPREAERIVAESNPTHALLHTQMQLLVAENQAGRLDSLRLQSFDATIRALLDIQGGCERIKKTPFPRGYGFIADRLIHAYGLLLPLALVGTIENDWIAIPITLLVCLSFLLISEVGRVLEDPFTMFWPALPLSAL
;
A
#
# COMPACT_ATOMS: atom_id res chain seq x y z
N MET A 1 7.59 1.50 -16.03
CA MET A 1 6.44 2.04 -16.77
C MET A 1 5.30 1.05 -16.56
N PHE A 2 4.45 1.29 -15.56
CA PHE A 2 3.52 0.27 -15.06
C PHE A 2 2.09 0.78 -15.18
N VAL A 3 1.26 -0.05 -15.79
CA VAL A 3 -0.09 0.25 -16.28
C VAL A 3 -1.03 0.50 -15.11
N ASP A 4 -1.86 1.53 -15.27
CA ASP A 4 -3.02 1.82 -14.44
C ASP A 4 -4.04 0.68 -14.63
N TYR A 5 -4.02 -0.33 -13.74
CA TYR A 5 -4.89 -1.51 -13.82
C TYR A 5 -6.33 -1.14 -13.48
N ARG A 6 -7.02 -0.51 -14.42
CA ARG A 6 -8.49 -0.44 -14.42
C ARG A 6 -9.07 -1.82 -14.70
N GLY A 7 -8.99 -2.74 -13.74
CA GLY A 7 -9.79 -3.97 -13.65
C GLY A 7 -9.78 -4.95 -14.84
N SER A 8 -8.94 -4.76 -15.86
CA SER A 8 -8.97 -5.58 -17.07
C SER A 8 -8.06 -6.80 -16.92
N ILE A 9 -8.66 -7.99 -16.88
CA ILE A 9 -7.96 -9.29 -16.95
C ILE A 9 -7.08 -9.35 -18.21
N LEU A 10 -7.52 -8.76 -19.32
CA LEU A 10 -6.75 -8.67 -20.56
C LEU A 10 -5.51 -7.77 -20.41
N GLY A 11 -5.61 -6.70 -19.61
CA GLY A 11 -4.46 -5.85 -19.27
C GLY A 11 -3.43 -6.57 -18.40
N LEU A 12 -3.89 -7.43 -17.48
CA LEU A 12 -3.02 -8.29 -16.67
C LEU A 12 -2.30 -9.35 -17.51
N ILE A 13 -3.02 -10.00 -18.44
CA ILE A 13 -2.43 -10.96 -19.39
C ILE A 13 -1.44 -10.25 -20.31
N GLY A 14 -1.81 -9.08 -20.84
CA GLY A 14 -0.94 -8.25 -21.67
C GLY A 14 0.31 -7.79 -20.93
N TRP A 15 0.26 -7.62 -19.61
CA TRP A 15 1.44 -7.33 -18.81
C TRP A 15 2.35 -8.56 -18.63
N GLN A 16 1.76 -9.74 -18.46
CA GLN A 16 2.47 -11.02 -18.34
C GLN A 16 2.79 -11.69 -19.69
N TRP A 17 2.74 -10.94 -20.81
CA TRP A 17 2.87 -11.49 -22.16
C TRP A 17 4.17 -12.28 -22.37
N ARG A 18 5.27 -11.89 -21.71
CA ARG A 18 6.56 -12.60 -21.78
C ARG A 18 6.46 -14.01 -21.18
N SER A 19 5.83 -14.10 -20.01
CA SER A 19 5.63 -15.36 -19.29
C SER A 19 4.63 -16.25 -20.05
N VAL A 20 3.54 -15.66 -20.55
CA VAL A 20 2.57 -16.35 -21.42
C VAL A 20 3.24 -16.92 -22.66
N LEU A 21 4.04 -16.12 -23.37
CA LEU A 21 4.77 -16.54 -24.55
C LEU A 21 5.78 -17.65 -24.21
N LEU A 22 6.50 -17.53 -23.09
CA LEU A 22 7.43 -18.57 -22.63
C LEU A 22 6.71 -19.90 -22.36
N PHE A 23 5.60 -19.90 -21.62
CA PHE A 23 4.88 -21.13 -21.28
C PHE A 23 4.22 -21.76 -22.50
N THR A 24 3.65 -20.95 -23.39
CA THR A 24 3.08 -21.44 -24.64
C THR A 24 4.17 -22.05 -25.51
N LEU A 25 5.29 -21.35 -25.74
CA LEU A 25 6.39 -21.88 -26.54
C LEU A 25 6.99 -23.15 -25.93
N ALA A 26 7.23 -23.18 -24.62
CA ALA A 26 7.74 -24.37 -23.94
C ALA A 26 6.78 -25.55 -24.09
N SER A 27 5.49 -25.34 -23.85
CA SER A 27 4.47 -26.40 -23.99
C SER A 27 4.35 -26.88 -25.44
N THR A 28 4.32 -25.96 -26.41
CA THR A 28 4.27 -26.30 -27.84
C THR A 28 5.52 -27.06 -28.27
N LEU A 29 6.71 -26.69 -27.78
CA LEU A 29 7.95 -27.42 -28.08
C LEU A 29 7.91 -28.84 -27.53
N VAL A 30 7.39 -29.05 -26.31
CA VAL A 30 7.27 -30.40 -25.72
C VAL A 30 6.26 -31.26 -26.49
N VAL A 31 5.08 -30.71 -26.82
CA VAL A 31 4.05 -31.42 -27.61
C VAL A 31 4.56 -31.73 -29.02
N ALA A 32 5.20 -30.76 -29.69
CA ALA A 32 5.76 -30.99 -31.02
C ALA A 32 6.90 -32.01 -30.98
N ALA A 33 7.72 -31.99 -29.93
CA ALA A 33 8.77 -32.97 -29.77
C ALA A 33 8.17 -34.38 -29.64
N GLU A 34 7.19 -34.59 -28.75
CA GLU A 34 6.50 -35.88 -28.60
C GLU A 34 5.90 -36.37 -29.93
N HIS A 35 5.23 -35.50 -30.69
CA HIS A 35 4.59 -35.89 -31.95
C HIS A 35 5.55 -36.17 -33.11
N PHE A 36 6.69 -35.47 -33.19
CA PHE A 36 7.61 -35.53 -34.35
C PHE A 36 8.94 -36.26 -34.09
N LEU A 37 9.36 -36.42 -32.83
CA LEU A 37 10.64 -37.03 -32.43
C LEU A 37 10.42 -38.34 -31.62
N VAL A 38 9.29 -39.00 -31.91
CA VAL A 38 8.64 -40.15 -31.23
C VAL A 38 9.61 -41.18 -30.63
N ASP A 39 10.74 -41.49 -31.28
CA ASP A 39 11.62 -42.57 -30.86
C ASP A 39 12.52 -42.28 -29.63
N HIS A 40 12.55 -41.05 -29.08
CA HIS A 40 13.57 -40.67 -28.07
C HIS A 40 13.08 -39.91 -26.81
N ILE A 41 11.78 -39.62 -26.65
CA ILE A 41 11.32 -38.67 -25.60
C ILE A 41 10.76 -39.35 -24.35
N GLU A 42 10.42 -40.64 -24.39
CA GLU A 42 9.88 -41.36 -23.22
C GLU A 42 10.80 -41.24 -21.97
N HIS A 43 12.11 -41.13 -22.16
CA HIS A 43 13.09 -40.97 -21.08
C HIS A 43 13.18 -39.54 -20.51
N VAL A 44 12.58 -38.55 -21.17
CA VAL A 44 12.60 -37.13 -20.77
C VAL A 44 11.29 -36.72 -20.09
N LEU A 45 10.21 -37.47 -20.30
CA LEU A 45 8.92 -37.23 -19.64
C LEU A 45 9.04 -37.38 -18.12
N LEU A 46 8.37 -36.48 -17.41
CA LEU A 46 8.41 -36.44 -15.95
C LEU A 46 7.16 -37.12 -15.38
N PRO A 47 7.28 -37.86 -14.26
CA PRO A 47 6.11 -38.37 -13.57
C PRO A 47 5.24 -37.20 -13.07
N VAL A 48 3.91 -37.33 -13.22
CA VAL A 48 2.95 -36.29 -12.81
C VAL A 48 3.02 -36.01 -11.30
N THR A 49 3.18 -37.05 -10.48
CA THR A 49 3.07 -36.92 -9.02
C THR A 49 4.11 -36.00 -8.40
N PRO A 50 5.43 -36.12 -8.66
CA PRO A 50 6.43 -35.17 -8.17
C PRO A 50 6.18 -33.74 -8.63
N VAL A 51 5.80 -33.54 -9.90
CA VAL A 51 5.51 -32.21 -10.45
C VAL A 51 4.29 -31.60 -9.76
N ALA A 52 3.24 -32.38 -9.54
CA ALA A 52 2.05 -31.94 -8.79
C ALA A 52 2.39 -31.53 -7.34
N VAL A 53 3.28 -32.26 -6.66
CA VAL A 53 3.75 -31.90 -5.30
C VAL A 53 4.49 -30.56 -5.32
N VAL A 54 5.37 -30.34 -6.31
CA VAL A 54 6.06 -29.05 -6.49
C VAL A 54 5.04 -27.93 -6.75
N GLY A 55 4.06 -28.16 -7.61
CA GLY A 55 2.99 -27.20 -7.88
C GLY A 55 2.19 -26.83 -6.63
N GLY A 56 1.84 -27.83 -5.80
CA GLY A 56 1.19 -27.62 -4.51
C GLY A 56 2.03 -26.79 -3.54
N ALA A 57 3.32 -27.09 -3.41
CA ALA A 57 4.24 -26.33 -2.58
C ALA A 57 4.38 -24.87 -3.04
N ILE A 58 4.45 -24.62 -4.35
CA ILE A 58 4.48 -23.27 -4.93
C ILE A 58 3.18 -22.54 -4.64
N GLY A 59 2.03 -23.19 -4.81
CA GLY A 59 0.73 -22.59 -4.51
C GLY A 59 0.61 -22.14 -3.06
N ILE A 60 1.06 -22.98 -2.11
CA ILE A 60 1.13 -22.64 -0.69
C ILE A 60 2.05 -21.44 -0.45
N PHE A 61 3.25 -21.44 -1.03
CA PHE A 61 4.22 -20.36 -0.88
C PHE A 61 3.68 -19.01 -1.39
N VAL A 62 3.10 -19.00 -2.59
CA VAL A 62 2.49 -17.80 -3.19
C VAL A 62 1.31 -17.31 -2.34
N SER A 63 0.46 -18.22 -1.85
CA SER A 63 -0.67 -17.89 -0.98
C SER A 63 -0.23 -17.22 0.33
N PHE A 64 0.78 -17.78 1.01
CA PHE A 64 1.30 -17.19 2.25
C PHE A 64 1.86 -15.79 2.04
N ARG A 65 2.59 -15.57 0.94
CA ARG A 65 3.10 -14.25 0.57
C ARG A 65 1.96 -13.27 0.33
N THR A 66 0.96 -13.64 -0.46
CA THR A 66 -0.19 -12.78 -0.76
C THR A 66 -0.99 -12.45 0.49
N ASN A 67 -1.19 -13.40 1.40
CA ASN A 67 -1.84 -13.16 2.68
C ASN A 67 -1.05 -12.18 3.56
N SER A 68 0.28 -12.31 3.58
CA SER A 68 1.16 -11.42 4.34
C SER A 68 1.16 -9.98 3.78
N ALA A 69 1.14 -9.84 2.44
CA ALA A 69 0.98 -8.56 1.77
C ALA A 69 -0.39 -7.92 2.05
N TYR A 70 -1.47 -8.72 2.02
CA TYR A 70 -2.80 -8.26 2.36
C TYR A 70 -2.89 -7.76 3.81
N ALA A 71 -2.31 -8.48 4.77
CA ALA A 71 -2.30 -8.07 6.18
C ALA A 71 -1.64 -6.69 6.37
N ARG A 72 -0.54 -6.43 5.65
CA ARG A 72 0.16 -5.14 5.62
C ARG A 72 -0.69 -4.04 4.99
N TRP A 73 -1.37 -4.33 3.87
CA TRP A 73 -2.31 -3.38 3.25
C TRP A 73 -3.44 -3.02 4.21
N TRP A 74 -4.01 -4.02 4.87
CA TRP A 74 -5.09 -3.84 5.85
C TRP A 74 -4.62 -3.05 7.08
N GLU A 75 -3.38 -3.26 7.53
CA GLU A 75 -2.77 -2.44 8.58
C GLU A 75 -2.70 -0.96 8.19
N GLY A 76 -2.23 -0.66 6.98
CA GLY A 76 -2.24 0.69 6.43
C GLY A 76 -3.63 1.31 6.41
N ARG A 77 -4.65 0.55 5.97
CA ARG A 77 -6.05 1.01 5.97
C ARG A 77 -6.57 1.34 7.36
N LYS A 78 -6.25 0.49 8.36
CA LYS A 78 -6.63 0.70 9.76
C LYS A 78 -5.96 1.94 10.35
N LEU A 79 -4.67 2.13 10.08
CA LEU A 79 -3.92 3.31 10.50
C LEU A 79 -4.53 4.60 9.95
N TRP A 80 -4.83 4.64 8.64
CA TRP A 80 -5.47 5.81 8.02
C TRP A 80 -6.90 6.03 8.55
N GLY A 81 -7.64 4.96 8.84
CA GLY A 81 -8.94 5.06 9.50
C GLY A 81 -8.85 5.68 10.90
N ARG A 82 -7.84 5.30 11.68
CA ARG A 82 -7.55 5.94 12.97
C ARG A 82 -7.13 7.40 12.79
N LEU A 83 -6.36 7.73 11.74
CA LEU A 83 -5.96 9.11 11.44
C LEU A 83 -7.18 10.01 11.27
N ILE A 84 -8.19 9.56 10.51
CA ILE A 84 -9.45 10.30 10.32
C ILE A 84 -10.14 10.55 11.66
N ASN A 85 -10.29 9.53 12.50
CA ASN A 85 -10.97 9.65 13.79
C ASN A 85 -10.21 10.56 14.76
N SER A 86 -8.90 10.37 14.90
CA SER A 86 -8.05 11.22 15.75
C SER A 86 -8.02 12.66 15.25
N SER A 87 -8.04 12.87 13.93
CA SER A 87 -8.13 14.21 13.33
C SER A 87 -9.44 14.92 13.65
N ARG A 88 -10.57 14.21 13.50
CA ARG A 88 -11.88 14.75 13.88
C ARG A 88 -11.93 15.11 15.36
N HIS A 89 -11.43 14.21 16.20
CA HIS A 89 -11.38 14.44 17.64
C HIS A 89 -10.50 15.65 17.99
N PHE A 90 -9.30 15.75 17.40
CA PHE A 90 -8.42 16.91 17.56
C PHE A 90 -9.13 18.21 17.19
N CYS A 91 -9.78 18.28 16.02
CA CYS A 91 -10.54 19.47 15.62
C CYS A 91 -11.69 19.79 16.57
N SER A 92 -12.42 18.79 17.08
CA SER A 92 -13.45 19.01 18.09
C SER A 92 -12.87 19.56 19.39
N GLN A 93 -11.73 19.05 19.86
CA GLN A 93 -11.03 19.58 21.03
C GLN A 93 -10.61 21.03 20.78
N VAL A 94 -10.01 21.35 19.61
CA VAL A 94 -9.63 22.73 19.25
C VAL A 94 -10.83 23.68 19.31
N LEU A 95 -11.96 23.29 18.72
CA LEU A 95 -13.15 24.15 18.63
C LEU A 95 -13.91 24.30 19.96
N LEU A 96 -13.84 23.31 20.86
CA LEU A 96 -14.64 23.29 22.10
C LEU A 96 -13.84 23.58 23.37
N TYR A 97 -12.54 23.31 23.38
CA TYR A 97 -11.71 23.44 24.58
C TYR A 97 -10.97 24.78 24.65
N LEU A 98 -10.69 25.38 23.49
CA LEU A 98 -10.09 26.71 23.37
C LEU A 98 -11.17 27.79 23.30
N PRO A 99 -10.87 29.01 23.78
CA PRO A 99 -11.82 30.10 23.73
C PRO A 99 -12.14 30.53 22.29
N GLY A 100 -13.43 30.69 22.01
CA GLY A 100 -13.92 31.25 20.75
C GLY A 100 -13.74 32.77 20.64
N SER A 101 -13.83 33.31 19.43
CA SER A 101 -13.90 34.77 19.26
C SER A 101 -15.23 35.29 19.80
N GLY A 102 -15.17 36.18 20.79
CA GLY A 102 -16.36 36.82 21.36
C GLY A 102 -17.05 35.99 22.46
N GLU A 103 -16.34 35.13 23.19
CA GLU A 103 -16.85 34.56 24.44
C GLU A 103 -17.36 35.68 25.37
N GLY A 104 -18.69 35.77 25.53
CA GLY A 104 -19.38 36.85 26.25
C GLY A 104 -20.33 37.70 25.38
N ALA A 105 -20.34 37.54 24.05
CA ALA A 105 -21.31 38.18 23.16
C ALA A 105 -22.61 37.34 23.01
N GLU A 106 -23.76 37.99 22.83
CA GLU A 106 -25.10 37.37 22.71
C GLU A 106 -25.24 36.36 21.55
N GLN A 107 -24.27 36.29 20.63
CA GLN A 107 -24.26 35.35 19.51
C GLN A 107 -23.76 33.97 19.95
N SER A 108 -24.70 33.07 20.23
CA SER A 108 -24.44 31.64 20.39
C SER A 108 -24.77 30.88 19.10
N PRO A 109 -23.85 30.08 18.54
CA PRO A 109 -22.49 29.78 19.03
C PRO A 109 -21.44 30.85 18.63
N PRO A 110 -20.37 31.03 19.44
CA PRO A 110 -19.29 31.96 19.12
C PRO A 110 -18.54 31.54 17.85
N LEU A 111 -18.08 32.53 17.07
CA LEU A 111 -17.29 32.29 15.86
C LEU A 111 -15.92 31.70 16.23
N PRO A 112 -15.33 30.81 15.41
CA PRO A 112 -14.01 30.26 15.68
C PRO A 112 -12.93 31.35 15.67
N SER A 113 -12.11 31.39 16.72
CA SER A 113 -10.99 32.32 16.87
C SER A 113 -9.90 32.09 15.84
N GLU A 114 -9.02 33.08 15.64
CA GLU A 114 -7.90 32.95 14.68
C GLU A 114 -7.00 31.75 15.03
N LEU A 115 -6.71 31.53 16.32
CA LEU A 115 -5.94 30.38 16.78
C LEU A 115 -6.63 29.05 16.45
N GLN A 116 -7.94 28.95 16.66
CA GLN A 116 -8.68 27.73 16.32
C GLN A 116 -8.61 27.43 14.82
N ARG A 117 -8.75 28.47 13.98
CA ARG A 117 -8.62 28.33 12.53
C ARG A 117 -7.22 27.91 12.13
N ASP A 118 -6.20 28.52 12.71
CA ASP A 118 -4.79 28.24 12.45
C ASP A 118 -4.42 26.80 12.83
N LEU A 119 -4.80 26.33 14.03
CA LEU A 119 -4.60 24.94 14.46
C LEU A 119 -5.29 23.93 13.53
N VAL A 120 -6.55 24.18 13.15
CA VAL A 120 -7.27 23.27 12.22
C VAL A 120 -6.60 23.25 10.85
N ARG A 121 -6.22 24.40 10.29
CA ARG A 121 -5.53 24.46 8.99
C ARG A 121 -4.17 23.77 9.04
N ARG A 122 -3.39 23.97 10.11
CA ARG A 122 -2.11 23.30 10.31
C ARG A 122 -2.28 21.78 10.47
N HIS A 123 -3.36 21.32 11.10
CA HIS A 123 -3.70 19.91 11.17
C HIS A 123 -4.03 19.31 9.80
N VAL A 124 -4.76 20.06 8.95
CA VAL A 124 -5.01 19.66 7.57
C VAL A 124 -3.71 19.57 6.77
N ALA A 125 -2.81 20.55 6.93
CA ALA A 125 -1.48 20.52 6.33
C ALA A 125 -0.67 19.29 6.80
N TYR A 126 -0.76 18.91 8.08
CA TYR A 126 -0.14 17.70 8.62
C TYR A 126 -0.63 16.43 7.92
N VAL A 127 -1.94 16.30 7.67
CA VAL A 127 -2.50 15.14 6.95
C VAL A 127 -2.01 15.09 5.51
N HIS A 128 -1.99 16.22 4.80
CA HIS A 128 -1.46 16.27 3.42
C HIS A 128 0.04 16.02 3.36
N ALA A 129 0.81 16.52 4.33
CA ALA A 129 2.23 16.25 4.43
C ALA A 129 2.50 14.76 4.63
N LEU A 130 1.77 14.11 5.53
CA LEU A 130 1.91 12.66 5.75
C LEU A 130 1.57 11.87 4.48
N ARG A 131 0.48 12.22 3.79
CA ARG A 131 0.11 11.62 2.49
C ARG A 131 1.24 11.76 1.46
N ALA A 132 1.75 12.97 1.28
CA ALA A 132 2.78 13.27 0.28
C ALA A 132 4.08 12.51 0.57
N LEU A 133 4.53 12.51 1.83
CA LEU A 133 5.74 11.81 2.26
C LEU A 133 5.62 10.28 2.12
N LEU A 134 4.47 9.69 2.45
CA LEU A 134 4.25 8.24 2.26
C LEU A 134 4.22 7.85 0.77
N ARG A 135 3.87 8.79 -0.10
CA ARG A 135 3.90 8.67 -1.56
C ARG A 135 5.26 9.04 -2.18
N GLU A 136 6.24 9.39 -1.36
CA GLU A 136 7.58 9.84 -1.81
C GLU A 136 7.50 11.09 -2.73
N GLN A 137 6.45 11.90 -2.56
CA GLN A 137 6.28 13.15 -3.27
C GLN A 137 7.08 14.25 -2.58
N LYS A 138 7.56 15.22 -3.36
CA LYS A 138 8.24 16.39 -2.82
C LYS A 138 7.23 17.30 -2.15
N LEU A 139 7.37 17.46 -0.84
CA LEU A 139 6.43 18.23 -0.03
C LEU A 139 6.29 19.69 -0.49
N GLY A 140 7.39 20.35 -0.87
CA GLY A 140 7.37 21.74 -1.32
C GLY A 140 6.70 21.98 -2.68
N GLU A 141 6.42 20.92 -3.45
CA GLU A 141 5.69 21.00 -4.73
C GLU A 141 4.21 20.62 -4.56
N ASP A 142 3.79 20.18 -3.37
CA ASP A 142 2.44 19.71 -3.10
C ASP A 142 1.48 20.86 -2.76
N GLN A 143 0.59 21.18 -3.69
CA GLN A 143 -0.35 22.29 -3.55
C GLN A 143 -1.33 22.09 -2.39
N ASP A 144 -1.76 20.84 -2.16
CA ASP A 144 -2.71 20.51 -1.09
C ASP A 144 -2.08 20.76 0.30
N PHE A 145 -0.78 20.51 0.46
CA PHE A 145 -0.04 20.87 1.67
C PHE A 145 0.10 22.39 1.83
N SER A 146 0.56 23.09 0.80
CA SER A 146 0.85 24.53 0.89
C SER A 146 -0.39 25.40 1.03
N ALA A 147 -1.57 24.94 0.61
CA ALA A 147 -2.83 25.71 0.66
C ALA A 147 -3.31 26.09 2.08
N PHE A 148 -2.82 25.39 3.10
CA PHE A 148 -3.28 25.56 4.49
C PHE A 148 -2.26 26.22 5.42
N LEU A 149 -1.09 26.61 4.91
CA LEU A 149 -0.05 27.27 5.69
C LEU A 149 0.31 28.62 5.07
N GLU A 150 0.86 29.52 5.89
CA GLU A 150 1.51 30.71 5.33
C GLU A 150 2.76 30.28 4.53
N PRO A 151 3.10 30.95 3.41
CA PRO A 151 4.22 30.54 2.55
C PRO A 151 5.55 30.41 3.30
N ARG A 152 5.85 31.36 4.20
CA ARG A 152 7.06 31.33 5.03
C ARG A 152 7.08 30.16 6.01
N GLU A 153 5.92 29.80 6.55
CA GLU A 153 5.80 28.65 7.43
C GLU A 153 5.99 27.35 6.65
N ALA A 154 5.38 27.23 5.47
CA ALA A 154 5.53 26.07 4.60
C ALA A 154 7.01 25.82 4.22
N GLU A 155 7.74 26.86 3.83
CA GLU A 155 9.18 26.78 3.53
C GLU A 155 9.99 26.28 4.73
N ARG A 156 9.72 26.81 5.94
CA ARG A 156 10.37 26.37 7.17
C ARG A 156 10.09 24.89 7.46
N ILE A 157 8.83 24.47 7.35
CA ILE A 157 8.43 23.08 7.61
C ILE A 157 9.04 22.11 6.60
N VAL A 158 9.14 22.49 5.33
CA VAL A 158 9.79 21.66 4.29
C VAL A 158 11.28 21.47 4.56
N ALA A 159 11.94 22.44 5.20
CA ALA A 159 13.35 22.35 5.56
C ALA A 159 13.63 21.46 6.79
N GLU A 160 12.59 21.07 7.54
CA GLU A 160 12.74 20.21 8.71
C GLU A 160 13.08 18.77 8.34
N SER A 161 13.83 18.09 9.20
CA SER A 161 14.17 16.67 9.03
C SER A 161 12.93 15.75 9.06
N ASN A 162 11.89 16.15 9.81
CA ASN A 162 10.61 15.47 9.89
C ASN A 162 9.48 16.50 9.84
N PRO A 163 8.99 16.87 8.64
CA PRO A 163 7.99 17.92 8.46
C PRO A 163 6.67 17.64 9.21
N THR A 164 6.19 16.40 9.19
CA THR A 164 4.94 16.00 9.86
C THR A 164 5.05 16.10 11.37
N HIS A 165 6.17 15.68 11.96
CA HIS A 165 6.43 15.87 13.38
C HIS A 165 6.55 17.36 13.73
N ALA A 166 7.23 18.17 12.91
CA ALA A 166 7.37 19.61 13.14
C ALA A 166 6.01 20.33 13.20
N LEU A 167 5.05 19.93 12.35
CA LEU A 167 3.68 20.45 12.38
C LEU A 167 2.94 20.09 13.67
N LEU A 168 3.02 18.84 14.13
CA LEU A 168 2.41 18.43 15.41
C LEU A 168 3.09 19.11 16.61
N HIS A 169 4.42 19.26 16.56
CA HIS A 169 5.18 19.94 17.59
C HIS A 169 4.78 21.41 17.72
N THR A 170 4.65 22.12 16.59
CA THR A 170 4.21 23.53 16.56
C THR A 170 2.80 23.68 17.15
N GLN A 171 1.87 22.77 16.83
CA GLN A 171 0.54 22.76 17.42
C GLN A 171 0.58 22.55 18.94
N MET A 172 1.42 21.64 19.43
CA MET A 172 1.61 21.43 20.87
C MET A 172 2.15 22.69 21.57
N GLN A 173 3.13 23.37 20.98
CA GLN A 173 3.70 24.61 21.54
C GLN A 173 2.62 25.69 21.70
N LEU A 174 1.73 25.85 20.72
CA LEU A 174 0.62 26.80 20.78
C LEU A 174 -0.36 26.44 21.92
N LEU A 175 -0.70 25.16 22.06
CA LEU A 175 -1.58 24.70 23.15
C LEU A 175 -0.97 24.91 24.54
N VAL A 176 0.35 24.70 24.67
CA VAL A 176 1.08 24.98 25.92
C VAL A 176 1.07 26.48 26.23
N ALA A 177 1.23 27.34 25.22
CA ALA A 177 1.15 28.79 25.41
C ALA A 177 -0.23 29.25 25.90
N GLU A 178 -1.32 28.65 25.39
CA GLU A 178 -2.68 28.91 25.87
C GLU A 178 -2.89 28.47 27.32
N ASN A 179 -2.27 27.36 27.72
CA ASN A 179 -2.31 26.89 29.10
C ASN A 179 -1.54 27.82 30.04
N GLN A 180 -0.33 28.25 29.64
CA GLN A 180 0.46 29.23 30.39
C GLN A 180 -0.25 30.58 30.54
N ALA A 181 -1.05 30.96 29.54
CA ALA A 181 -1.87 32.16 29.58
C ALA A 181 -3.19 31.99 30.37
N GLY A 182 -3.45 30.81 30.95
CA GLY A 182 -4.66 30.52 31.72
C GLY A 182 -5.94 30.37 30.90
N ARG A 183 -5.84 30.33 29.56
CA ARG A 183 -6.97 30.17 28.64
C ARG A 183 -7.33 28.71 28.36
N LEU A 184 -6.40 27.79 28.65
CA LEU A 184 -6.59 26.35 28.55
C LEU A 184 -6.23 25.69 29.90
N ASP A 185 -7.15 24.91 30.46
CA ASP A 185 -6.89 24.13 31.67
C ASP A 185 -5.90 22.96 31.42
N SER A 186 -5.20 22.53 32.46
CA SER A 186 -4.18 21.47 32.41
C SER A 186 -4.76 20.08 32.09
N LEU A 187 -5.99 19.76 32.52
CA LEU A 187 -6.62 18.48 32.16
C LEU A 187 -7.00 18.47 30.67
N ARG A 188 -7.48 19.60 30.15
CA ARG A 188 -7.72 19.76 28.71
C ARG A 188 -6.43 19.69 27.89
N LEU A 189 -5.33 20.29 28.37
CA LEU A 189 -4.02 20.16 27.74
C LEU A 189 -3.54 18.70 27.71
N GLN A 190 -3.70 17.96 28.82
CA GLN A 190 -3.39 16.52 28.85
C GLN A 190 -4.25 15.72 27.85
N SER A 191 -5.51 16.11 27.67
CA SER A 191 -6.40 15.50 26.67
C SER A 191 -5.90 15.75 25.24
N PHE A 192 -5.38 16.94 24.94
CA PHE A 192 -4.72 17.21 23.66
C PHE A 192 -3.44 16.40 23.47
N ASP A 193 -2.62 16.28 24.51
CA ASP A 193 -1.40 15.46 24.48
C ASP A 193 -1.69 14.01 24.12
N ALA A 194 -2.72 13.41 24.71
CA ALA A 194 -3.17 12.07 24.35
C ALA A 194 -3.56 11.96 22.87
N THR A 195 -4.25 12.95 22.32
CA THR A 195 -4.64 12.99 20.90
C THR A 195 -3.42 13.15 19.99
N ILE A 196 -2.50 14.08 20.29
CA ILE A 196 -1.28 14.30 19.50
C ILE A 196 -0.38 13.07 19.55
N ARG A 197 -0.25 12.42 20.71
CA ARG A 197 0.44 11.14 20.83
C ARG A 197 -0.18 10.07 19.93
N ALA A 198 -1.52 9.97 19.90
CA ALA A 198 -2.19 9.02 19.01
C ALA A 198 -1.90 9.31 17.52
N LEU A 199 -1.82 10.58 17.12
CA LEU A 199 -1.42 10.99 15.77
C LEU A 199 0.03 10.57 15.46
N LEU A 200 0.95 10.74 16.41
CA LEU A 200 2.34 10.28 16.29
C LEU A 200 2.45 8.76 16.18
N ASP A 201 1.70 8.00 16.98
CA ASP A 201 1.66 6.54 16.91
C ASP A 201 1.16 6.06 15.53
N ILE A 202 0.20 6.78 14.93
CA ILE A 202 -0.29 6.51 13.58
C ILE A 202 0.79 6.83 12.54
N GLN A 203 1.43 8.00 12.62
CA GLN A 203 2.54 8.38 11.74
C GLN A 203 3.65 7.33 11.78
N GLY A 204 4.12 6.96 12.98
CA GLY A 204 5.16 5.94 13.15
C GLY A 204 4.75 4.57 12.59
N GLY A 205 3.47 4.19 12.73
CA GLY A 205 2.92 2.98 12.11
C GLY A 205 2.99 3.02 10.58
N CYS A 206 2.56 4.13 9.97
CA CYS A 206 2.62 4.30 8.51
C CYS A 206 4.06 4.32 8.00
N GLU A 207 4.96 5.03 8.68
CA GLU A 207 6.39 5.07 8.34
C GLU A 207 7.03 3.69 8.47
N ARG A 208 6.71 2.91 9.52
CA ARG A 208 7.22 1.54 9.68
C ARG A 208 6.79 0.67 8.51
N ILE A 209 5.52 0.74 8.11
CA ILE A 209 5.03 0.03 6.92
C ILE A 209 5.88 0.47 5.73
N LYS A 210 5.93 1.77 5.41
CA LYS A 210 6.63 2.26 4.21
C LYS A 210 8.12 1.92 4.18
N LYS A 211 8.85 2.14 5.28
CA LYS A 211 10.31 2.01 5.38
C LYS A 211 10.79 0.57 5.61
N THR A 212 9.91 -0.35 6.02
CA THR A 212 10.26 -1.75 6.27
C THR A 212 9.59 -2.65 5.23
N PRO A 213 10.06 -2.67 3.96
CA PRO A 213 9.44 -3.48 2.91
C PRO A 213 9.57 -4.98 3.23
N PHE A 214 8.70 -5.79 2.60
CA PHE A 214 8.86 -7.25 2.62
C PHE A 214 10.27 -7.62 2.11
N PRO A 215 10.90 -8.69 2.66
CA PRO A 215 12.23 -9.09 2.23
C PRO A 215 12.24 -9.30 0.71
N ARG A 216 13.05 -8.51 0.00
CA ARG A 216 13.04 -8.38 -1.47
C ARG A 216 13.21 -9.72 -2.22
N GLY A 217 13.80 -10.72 -1.57
CA GLY A 217 13.97 -12.06 -2.12
C GLY A 217 12.67 -12.85 -2.30
N TYR A 218 11.62 -12.59 -1.53
CA TYR A 218 10.41 -13.42 -1.54
C TYR A 218 9.67 -13.37 -2.89
N GLY A 219 9.48 -12.16 -3.44
CA GLY A 219 8.83 -11.99 -4.74
C GLY A 219 9.65 -12.57 -5.88
N PHE A 220 10.97 -12.32 -5.85
CA PHE A 220 11.89 -12.88 -6.83
C PHE A 220 11.88 -14.42 -6.82
N ILE A 221 11.93 -15.05 -5.64
CA ILE A 221 11.90 -16.51 -5.50
C ILE A 221 10.57 -17.07 -6.00
N ALA A 222 9.43 -16.46 -5.63
CA ALA A 222 8.11 -16.89 -6.11
C ALA A 222 8.06 -16.90 -7.64
N ASP A 223 8.48 -15.81 -8.26
CA ASP A 223 8.47 -15.68 -9.72
C ASP A 223 9.40 -16.72 -10.36
N ARG A 224 10.62 -16.92 -9.84
CA ARG A 224 11.55 -17.94 -10.37
C ARG A 224 10.98 -19.36 -10.26
N LEU A 225 10.35 -19.71 -9.14
CA LEU A 225 9.74 -21.02 -8.94
C LEU A 225 8.57 -21.25 -9.90
N ILE A 226 7.70 -20.25 -10.10
CA ILE A 226 6.59 -20.35 -11.05
C ILE A 226 7.11 -20.53 -12.48
N HIS A 227 8.15 -19.80 -12.87
CA HIS A 227 8.74 -19.95 -14.21
C HIS A 227 9.38 -21.33 -14.40
N ALA A 228 10.15 -21.82 -13.41
CA ALA A 228 10.73 -23.15 -13.45
C ALA A 228 9.63 -24.22 -13.55
N TYR A 229 8.57 -24.08 -12.74
CA TYR A 229 7.42 -24.98 -12.78
C TYR A 229 6.70 -24.96 -14.14
N GLY A 230 6.52 -23.79 -14.76
CA GLY A 230 5.89 -23.69 -16.09
C GLY A 230 6.71 -24.32 -17.22
N LEU A 231 8.01 -24.50 -17.04
CA LEU A 231 8.86 -25.28 -17.97
C LEU A 231 8.78 -26.79 -17.71
N LEU A 232 8.56 -27.19 -16.46
CA LEU A 232 8.47 -28.61 -16.05
C LEU A 232 7.07 -29.21 -16.28
N LEU A 233 6.02 -28.41 -16.09
CA LEU A 233 4.64 -28.87 -16.19
C LEU A 233 4.29 -29.54 -17.54
N PRO A 234 4.64 -28.99 -18.72
CA PRO A 234 4.29 -29.64 -19.98
C PRO A 234 4.98 -31.01 -20.14
N LEU A 235 6.19 -31.19 -19.61
CA LEU A 235 6.91 -32.48 -19.62
C LEU A 235 6.21 -33.57 -18.77
N ALA A 236 5.35 -33.17 -17.84
CA ALA A 236 4.57 -34.09 -17.03
C ALA A 236 3.17 -34.37 -17.60
N LEU A 237 2.60 -33.41 -18.35
CA LEU A 237 1.26 -33.56 -18.91
C LEU A 237 1.26 -34.34 -20.23
N VAL A 238 2.28 -34.13 -21.07
CA VAL A 238 2.40 -34.83 -22.37
C VAL A 238 2.63 -36.33 -22.15
N GLY A 239 1.92 -37.17 -22.90
CA GLY A 239 1.89 -38.62 -22.78
C GLY A 239 0.98 -39.15 -21.67
N THR A 240 0.32 -38.28 -20.90
CA THR A 240 -0.61 -38.68 -19.81
C THR A 240 -2.07 -38.36 -20.11
N ILE A 241 -2.33 -37.46 -21.06
CA ILE A 241 -3.66 -37.04 -21.51
C ILE A 241 -3.90 -37.67 -22.88
N GLU A 242 -5.12 -38.08 -23.21
CA GLU A 242 -5.46 -38.65 -24.53
C GLU A 242 -5.15 -37.70 -25.71
N ASN A 243 -5.14 -36.39 -25.45
CA ASN A 243 -4.83 -35.36 -26.44
C ASN A 243 -3.78 -34.40 -25.87
N ASP A 244 -2.53 -34.57 -26.29
CA ASP A 244 -1.38 -33.79 -25.82
C ASP A 244 -1.48 -32.29 -26.12
N TRP A 245 -2.24 -31.90 -27.14
CA TRP A 245 -2.48 -30.48 -27.45
C TRP A 245 -3.19 -29.75 -26.31
N ILE A 246 -3.93 -30.47 -25.45
CA ILE A 246 -4.60 -29.91 -24.27
C ILE A 246 -3.58 -29.54 -23.16
N ALA A 247 -2.36 -30.09 -23.18
CA ALA A 247 -1.32 -29.73 -22.22
C ALA A 247 -0.94 -28.25 -22.30
N ILE A 248 -1.03 -27.63 -23.49
CA ILE A 248 -0.71 -26.21 -23.73
C ILE A 248 -1.67 -25.29 -22.94
N PRO A 249 -3.00 -25.32 -23.16
CA PRO A 249 -3.92 -24.45 -22.42
C PRO A 249 -3.95 -24.76 -20.92
N ILE A 250 -3.75 -26.02 -20.49
CA ILE A 250 -3.66 -26.35 -19.05
C ILE A 250 -2.42 -25.73 -18.41
N THR A 251 -1.25 -25.89 -19.04
CA THR A 251 0.00 -25.32 -18.54
C THR A 251 -0.13 -23.81 -18.39
N LEU A 252 -0.67 -23.17 -19.43
CA LEU A 252 -0.90 -21.73 -19.43
C LEU A 252 -1.85 -21.31 -18.30
N LEU A 253 -2.98 -22.00 -18.15
CA LEU A 253 -3.97 -21.68 -17.12
C LEU A 253 -3.39 -21.78 -15.70
N VAL A 254 -2.66 -22.85 -15.39
CA VAL A 254 -2.07 -23.08 -14.06
C VAL A 254 -0.99 -22.05 -13.77
N CYS A 255 -0.05 -21.84 -14.68
CA CYS A 255 1.07 -20.92 -14.45
C CYS A 255 0.60 -19.47 -14.42
N LEU A 256 -0.36 -19.10 -15.27
CA LEU A 256 -0.97 -17.77 -15.24
C LEU A 256 -1.69 -17.54 -13.91
N SER A 257 -2.41 -18.54 -13.39
CA SER A 257 -3.06 -18.44 -12.08
C SER A 257 -2.05 -18.13 -10.96
N PHE A 258 -0.91 -18.83 -10.92
CA PHE A 258 0.13 -18.53 -9.93
C PHE A 258 0.75 -17.14 -10.12
N LEU A 259 1.02 -16.72 -11.35
CA LEU A 259 1.56 -15.38 -11.62
C LEU A 259 0.58 -14.28 -11.20
N LEU A 260 -0.71 -14.45 -11.48
CA LEU A 260 -1.72 -13.47 -11.09
C LEU A 260 -1.83 -13.34 -9.56
N ILE A 261 -1.80 -14.46 -8.82
CA ILE A 261 -1.85 -14.42 -7.35
C ILE A 261 -0.56 -13.78 -6.79
N SER A 262 0.60 -14.13 -7.34
CA SER A 262 1.90 -13.53 -6.98
C SER A 262 1.87 -12.01 -7.19
N GLU A 263 1.25 -11.57 -8.28
CA GLU A 263 1.14 -10.16 -8.63
C GLU A 263 0.23 -9.38 -7.70
N VAL A 264 -0.93 -9.95 -7.33
CA VAL A 264 -1.81 -9.35 -6.32
C VAL A 264 -1.03 -9.13 -5.02
N GLY A 265 -0.22 -10.10 -4.60
CA GLY A 265 0.68 -9.94 -3.46
C GLY A 265 1.62 -8.74 -3.63
N ARG A 266 2.33 -8.68 -4.76
CA ARG A 266 3.27 -7.59 -5.07
C ARG A 266 2.63 -6.20 -5.01
N VAL A 267 1.41 -6.03 -5.51
CA VAL A 267 0.74 -4.72 -5.52
C VAL A 267 0.24 -4.33 -4.11
N LEU A 268 -0.17 -5.29 -3.29
CA LEU A 268 -0.60 -5.06 -1.91
C LEU A 268 0.57 -4.80 -0.94
N GLU A 269 1.80 -5.16 -1.31
CA GLU A 269 3.01 -4.94 -0.50
C GLU A 269 3.28 -3.45 -0.20
N ASP A 270 2.86 -2.51 -1.05
CA ASP A 270 2.98 -1.07 -0.78
C ASP A 270 1.61 -0.36 -0.84
N PRO A 271 0.92 -0.21 0.31
CA PRO A 271 -0.44 0.32 0.36
C PRO A 271 -0.54 1.82 0.11
N PHE A 272 0.56 2.57 0.19
CA PHE A 272 0.54 4.03 0.08
C PHE A 272 0.94 4.54 -1.30
N THR A 273 1.18 3.62 -2.26
CA THR A 273 1.50 3.98 -3.64
C THR A 273 0.35 4.73 -4.34
N MET A 274 0.63 5.18 -5.55
CA MET A 274 -0.38 5.74 -6.46
C MET A 274 -1.03 4.68 -7.35
N PHE A 275 -0.76 3.38 -7.13
CA PHE A 275 -1.36 2.32 -7.92
C PHE A 275 -2.85 2.16 -7.59
N TRP A 276 -3.63 1.69 -8.56
CA TRP A 276 -5.08 1.54 -8.40
C TRP A 276 -5.53 0.78 -7.14
N PRO A 277 -4.89 -0.34 -6.72
CA PRO A 277 -5.29 -1.07 -5.51
C PRO A 277 -4.76 -0.44 -4.21
N ALA A 278 -3.97 0.62 -4.29
CA ALA A 278 -3.46 1.34 -3.13
C ALA A 278 -4.58 2.10 -2.42
N LEU A 279 -4.28 2.60 -1.24
CA LEU A 279 -5.22 3.40 -0.47
C LEU A 279 -5.49 4.73 -1.19
N PRO A 280 -6.77 5.15 -1.34
CA PRO A 280 -7.13 6.40 -2.01
C PRO A 280 -6.91 7.60 -1.09
N LEU A 281 -5.66 7.82 -0.65
CA LEU A 281 -5.30 8.84 0.34
C LEU A 281 -5.61 10.29 -0.06
N SER A 282 -5.83 10.57 -1.35
CA SER A 282 -6.27 11.90 -1.81
C SER A 282 -7.78 12.12 -1.67
N ALA A 283 -8.56 11.04 -1.60
CA ALA A 283 -10.02 11.12 -1.46
C ALA A 283 -10.49 10.95 -0.01
N LEU A 284 -9.61 10.41 0.86
CA LEU A 284 -9.84 10.19 2.29
C LEU A 284 -9.33 11.35 3.12
#